data_AF-A0A1H7CQK2-F1
#
_entry.id   AF-A0A1H7CQK2-F1
#
_cell.length_a   1.000
_cell.length_b   1.000
_cell.length_c   1.000
_cell.angle_alpha   90.00
_cell.angle_beta   90.00
_cell.angle_gamma   90.00
#
_symmetry.space_group_name_H-M   'P 1'
#
loop_
_entity.id
_entity.type
_entity.pdbx_description
1 polymer ?
#
loop_
_entity_poly.entity_id
_entity_poly.type
_entity_poly.pdbx_seq_one_letter_code
_entity_poly.pdbx_strand_id
1 'polypeptide(L)'
;MAKEKWLTDNLCALGDRVRIERGPQVVELDCTDENLDDRVTPRRYAKGRRDALGRLIQPDEAVAELQGKLQRLGAGEPAEGVVKAIGEITAAKALDDALERPHVAASGKMAVIDDKARHKPWLWKVYQLQAGQEFNHRTGEVQTRERFVKVKELQGLEKALEHARKLAKGD
;
A
#
# COMPACT_ATOMS: atom_id res chain seq x y z
N MET A 1 -34.76 9.36 -0.91
CA MET A 1 -33.29 9.58 -0.91
C MET A 1 -32.65 8.50 -0.07
N ALA A 2 -31.55 7.89 -0.52
CA ALA A 2 -30.81 6.93 0.31
C ALA A 2 -30.36 7.62 1.60
N LYS A 3 -30.62 7.01 2.75
CA LYS A 3 -30.29 7.59 4.06
C LYS A 3 -28.80 7.45 4.31
N GLU A 4 -28.15 8.55 4.69
CA GLU A 4 -26.77 8.56 5.17
C GLU A 4 -26.69 7.90 6.55
N LYS A 5 -25.78 6.95 6.68
CA LYS A 5 -25.46 6.27 7.92
C LYS A 5 -23.96 6.38 8.16
N TRP A 6 -23.57 7.31 9.02
CA TRP A 6 -22.21 7.46 9.51
C TRP A 6 -21.87 6.30 10.46
N LEU A 7 -20.85 5.53 10.10
CA LEU A 7 -20.34 4.41 10.91
C LEU A 7 -19.17 4.85 11.79
N THR A 8 -18.38 5.80 11.29
CA THR A 8 -17.31 6.52 12.01
C THR A 8 -17.20 7.93 11.43
N ASP A 9 -16.38 8.80 12.03
CA ASP A 9 -16.12 10.16 11.51
C ASP A 9 -15.56 10.19 10.08
N ASN A 10 -15.00 9.07 9.61
CA ASN A 10 -14.36 8.95 8.31
C ASN A 10 -15.09 7.97 7.37
N LEU A 11 -16.20 7.34 7.78
CA LEU A 11 -16.89 6.33 6.98
C LEU A 11 -18.40 6.52 7.03
N CYS A 12 -19.01 6.75 5.86
CA CYS A 12 -20.45 6.86 5.69
C CYS A 12 -20.95 5.86 4.65
N ALA A 13 -22.04 5.17 4.97
CA ALA A 13 -22.80 4.37 4.02
C ALA A 13 -24.04 5.16 3.53
N LEU A 14 -24.36 5.04 2.24
CA LEU A 14 -25.57 5.60 1.63
C LEU A 14 -26.40 4.41 1.12
N GLY A 15 -27.36 3.97 1.95
CA GLY A 15 -28.01 2.68 1.77
C GLY A 15 -27.02 1.51 1.77
N ASP A 16 -27.33 0.44 1.05
CA ASP A 16 -26.51 -0.77 1.01
C ASP A 16 -25.52 -0.81 -0.16
N ARG A 17 -25.60 0.15 -1.09
CA ARG A 17 -24.90 0.09 -2.38
C ARG A 17 -23.76 1.09 -2.55
N VAL A 18 -23.67 2.12 -1.71
CA VAL A 18 -22.64 3.16 -1.84
C VAL A 18 -22.02 3.45 -0.48
N ARG A 19 -20.70 3.66 -0.46
CA ARG A 19 -19.94 4.06 0.73
C ARG A 19 -18.97 5.17 0.39
N ILE A 20 -18.71 6.06 1.34
CA ILE A 20 -17.60 7.01 1.26
C ILE A 20 -16.67 6.84 2.46
N GLU A 21 -15.37 6.90 2.22
CA GLU A 21 -14.35 6.75 3.25
C GLU A 21 -13.25 7.81 3.08
N ARG A 22 -12.93 8.53 4.16
CA ARG A 22 -11.74 9.38 4.20
C ARG A 22 -10.55 8.55 4.65
N GLY A 23 -9.49 8.53 3.85
CA GLY A 23 -8.34 7.73 4.20
C GLY A 23 -7.07 8.08 3.45
N PRO A 24 -5.96 7.44 3.85
CA PRO A 24 -4.65 7.70 3.28
C PRO A 24 -4.58 7.27 1.82
N GLN A 25 -3.69 7.93 1.09
CA GLN A 25 -3.50 7.71 -0.34
C GLN A 25 -2.28 6.84 -0.57
N VAL A 26 -2.29 6.09 -1.68
CA VAL A 26 -1.06 5.52 -2.22
C VAL A 26 -0.44 6.59 -3.10
N VAL A 27 0.80 6.96 -2.80
CA VAL A 27 1.58 7.94 -3.57
C VAL A 27 2.80 7.26 -4.18
N GLU A 28 3.22 7.73 -5.35
CA GLU A 28 4.48 7.32 -5.95
C GLU A 28 5.55 8.36 -5.64
N LEU A 29 6.69 7.90 -5.12
CA LEU A 29 7.85 8.72 -4.80
C LEU A 29 9.07 8.17 -5.54
N ASP A 30 10.02 9.05 -5.85
CA ASP A 30 11.33 8.63 -6.32
C ASP A 30 12.04 7.84 -5.22
N CYS A 31 12.62 6.70 -5.60
CA CYS A 31 13.35 5.81 -4.71
C CYS A 31 14.77 6.35 -4.50
N THR A 32 14.87 7.36 -3.64
CA THR A 32 16.09 8.08 -3.25
C THR A 32 16.31 7.95 -1.74
N ASP A 33 17.56 8.08 -1.28
CA ASP A 33 17.88 8.04 0.16
C ASP A 33 17.10 9.09 0.97
N GLU A 34 16.87 10.27 0.38
CA GLU A 34 16.07 11.34 1.00
C GLU A 34 14.62 10.90 1.25
N ASN A 35 13.98 10.25 0.28
CA ASN A 35 12.61 9.79 0.43
C ASN A 35 12.52 8.54 1.32
N LEU A 36 13.58 7.74 1.43
CA LEU A 36 13.63 6.54 2.28
C LEU A 36 13.94 6.88 3.76
N ASP A 37 14.25 8.14 4.07
CA ASP A 37 14.45 8.61 5.44
C ASP A 37 13.14 8.52 6.25
N ASP A 38 13.22 7.99 7.49
CA ASP A 38 12.08 7.79 8.39
C ASP A 38 11.26 9.07 8.68
N ARG A 39 11.90 10.24 8.54
CA ARG A 39 11.26 11.57 8.66
C ARG A 39 10.35 11.85 7.48
N VAL A 40 10.70 11.36 6.29
CA VAL A 40 9.97 11.56 5.03
C VAL A 40 8.96 10.44 4.83
N THR A 41 9.39 9.18 4.77
CA THR A 41 8.48 8.02 4.67
C THR A 41 8.51 7.16 5.94
N PRO A 42 7.43 6.45 6.28
CA PRO A 42 7.47 5.52 7.42
C PRO A 42 8.54 4.44 7.24
N ARG A 43 9.25 4.07 8.33
CA ARG A 43 10.33 3.06 8.37
C ARG A 43 10.06 1.72 7.67
N ARG A 44 8.80 1.36 7.47
CA ARG A 44 8.42 0.17 6.69
C ARG A 44 8.82 0.27 5.21
N TYR A 45 9.02 1.48 4.69
CA TYR A 45 9.46 1.78 3.33
C TYR A 45 10.95 2.09 3.29
N ALA A 46 11.78 1.15 3.73
CA ALA A 46 13.24 1.24 3.69
C ALA A 46 13.82 0.27 2.66
N LYS A 47 15.09 0.43 2.30
CA LYS A 47 15.83 -0.55 1.47
C LYS A 47 15.70 -1.96 2.08
N GLY A 48 15.49 -2.96 1.23
CA GLY A 48 15.27 -4.35 1.60
C GLY A 48 13.86 -4.66 2.13
N ARG A 49 12.96 -3.66 2.24
CA ARG A 49 11.55 -3.85 2.59
C ARG A 49 10.66 -3.79 1.35
N ARG A 50 9.35 -3.98 1.54
CA ARG A 50 8.35 -3.93 0.47
C ARG A 50 7.63 -2.59 0.44
N ASP A 51 7.36 -2.10 -0.75
CA ASP A 51 6.54 -0.92 -0.98
C ASP A 51 5.04 -1.22 -0.80
N ALA A 52 4.17 -0.22 -0.99
CA ALA A 52 2.72 -0.35 -0.83
C ALA A 52 2.06 -1.30 -1.85
N LEU A 53 2.75 -1.62 -2.94
CA LEU A 53 2.32 -2.59 -3.96
C LEU A 53 2.98 -3.96 -3.76
N GLY A 54 3.76 -4.12 -2.69
CA GLY A 54 4.42 -5.36 -2.36
C GLY A 54 5.74 -5.59 -3.09
N ARG A 55 6.32 -4.61 -3.79
CA ARG A 55 7.61 -4.75 -4.51
C ARG A 55 8.78 -4.55 -3.55
N LEU A 56 9.82 -5.37 -3.64
CA LEU A 56 11.05 -5.16 -2.87
C LEU A 56 11.76 -3.86 -3.29
N ILE A 57 12.16 -3.06 -2.32
CA ILE A 57 12.84 -1.77 -2.50
C ILE A 57 14.35 -1.99 -2.43
N GLN A 58 15.05 -1.76 -3.54
CA GLN A 58 16.51 -1.82 -3.64
C GLN A 58 17.15 -3.01 -2.88
N PRO A 59 16.74 -4.27 -3.14
CA PRO A 59 17.18 -5.41 -2.35
C PRO A 59 18.69 -5.63 -2.39
N ASP A 60 19.32 -5.45 -3.55
CA ASP A 60 20.77 -5.65 -3.72
C ASP A 60 21.60 -4.60 -2.95
N GLU A 61 21.14 -3.34 -2.98
CA GLU A 61 21.78 -2.25 -2.25
C GLU A 61 21.63 -2.44 -0.73
N ALA A 62 20.45 -2.88 -0.27
CA ALA A 62 20.22 -3.22 1.13
C ALA A 62 21.16 -4.34 1.61
N VAL A 63 21.36 -5.38 0.80
CA VAL A 63 22.30 -6.46 1.12
C VAL A 63 23.73 -5.94 1.17
N ALA A 64 24.15 -5.12 0.20
CA ALA A 64 25.48 -4.54 0.16
C ALA A 64 25.76 -3.65 1.39
N GLU A 65 24.80 -2.83 1.81
CA GLU A 65 24.91 -2.00 3.02
C GLU A 65 25.04 -2.85 4.30
N LEU A 66 24.24 -3.91 4.42
CA LEU A 66 24.29 -4.82 5.57
C LEU A 66 25.59 -5.64 5.59
N GLN A 67 26.10 -6.06 4.43
CA GLN A 67 27.41 -6.71 4.33
C GLN A 67 28.54 -5.76 4.74
N GLY A 68 28.49 -4.50 4.28
CA GLY A 68 29.44 -3.47 4.71
C GLY A 68 29.32 -3.14 6.21
N LYS A 69 28.13 -3.25 6.80
CA LYS A 69 27.96 -3.16 8.26
C LYS A 69 28.61 -4.37 8.95
N LEU A 70 28.34 -5.57 8.48
CA LEU A 70 28.88 -6.82 9.02
C LEU A 70 30.42 -6.83 9.05
N GLN A 71 31.06 -6.34 7.99
CA GLN A 71 32.52 -6.23 7.90
C GLN A 71 33.12 -5.23 8.90
N ARG A 72 32.34 -4.24 9.33
CA ARG A 72 32.77 -3.22 10.29
C ARG A 72 32.50 -3.62 11.74
N LEU A 73 31.73 -4.68 11.98
CA LEU A 73 31.46 -5.14 13.33
C LEU A 73 32.76 -5.63 13.98
N GLY A 74 33.03 -5.13 15.19
CA GLY A 74 34.19 -5.53 15.97
C GLY A 74 34.05 -6.94 16.56
N ALA A 75 35.17 -7.52 17.00
CA ALA A 75 35.14 -8.77 17.76
C ALA A 75 34.30 -8.60 19.04
N GLY A 76 33.22 -9.37 19.17
CA GLY A 76 32.29 -9.31 20.30
C GLY A 76 30.96 -8.58 20.04
N GLU A 77 30.79 -7.96 18.86
CA GLU A 77 29.51 -7.36 18.49
C GLU A 77 28.52 -8.39 17.94
N PRO A 78 27.22 -8.32 18.29
CA PRO A 78 26.23 -9.29 17.84
C PRO A 78 25.92 -9.13 16.34
N ALA A 79 26.47 -10.03 15.52
CA ALA A 79 26.27 -10.07 14.07
C ALA A 79 24.98 -10.80 13.64
N GLU A 80 24.39 -11.62 14.51
CA GLU A 80 23.28 -12.53 14.18
C GLU A 80 22.10 -11.81 13.52
N GLY A 81 21.69 -10.66 14.06
CA GLY A 81 20.59 -9.87 13.50
C GLY A 81 20.89 -9.34 12.09
N VAL A 82 22.15 -9.00 11.79
CA VAL A 82 22.58 -8.53 10.47
C VAL A 82 22.62 -9.69 9.47
N VAL A 83 23.20 -10.82 9.87
CA VAL A 83 23.24 -12.04 9.04
C VAL A 83 21.83 -12.53 8.71
N LYS A 84 20.94 -12.56 9.71
CA LYS A 84 19.54 -12.92 9.51
C LYS A 84 18.85 -11.99 8.52
N ALA A 85 19.03 -10.67 8.65
CA ALA A 85 18.44 -9.71 7.73
C ALA A 85 18.94 -9.88 6.28
N ILE A 86 20.24 -10.14 6.09
CA ILE A 86 20.81 -10.46 4.77
C ILE A 86 20.12 -11.69 4.17
N GLY A 87 19.99 -12.76 4.97
CA GLY A 87 19.34 -14.01 4.55
C GLY A 87 17.88 -13.81 4.15
N GLU A 88 17.12 -13.05 4.94
CA GLU A 88 15.70 -12.74 4.67
C GLU A 88 15.53 -11.95 3.36
N ILE A 89 16.34 -10.92 3.12
CA ILE A 89 16.27 -10.11 1.89
C ILE A 89 16.66 -10.95 0.68
N THR A 90 17.74 -11.73 0.79
CA THR A 90 18.23 -12.59 -0.30
C THR A 90 17.19 -13.64 -0.69
N ALA A 91 16.58 -14.30 0.30
CA ALA A 91 15.53 -15.29 0.05
C ALA A 91 14.27 -14.65 -0.56
N ALA A 92 13.85 -13.48 -0.07
CA ALA A 92 12.70 -12.77 -0.62
C ALA A 92 12.95 -12.33 -2.07
N LYS A 93 14.15 -11.83 -2.38
CA LYS A 93 14.54 -11.46 -3.74
C LYS A 93 14.54 -12.68 -4.68
N ALA A 94 15.15 -13.79 -4.26
CA ALA A 94 15.19 -15.01 -5.06
C ALA A 94 13.78 -15.55 -5.36
N LEU A 95 12.85 -15.47 -4.40
CA LEU A 95 11.45 -15.82 -4.62
C LEU A 95 10.77 -14.87 -5.62
N ASP A 96 10.97 -13.56 -5.47
CA ASP A 96 10.39 -12.58 -6.38
C ASP A 96 10.94 -12.74 -7.81
N ASP A 97 12.25 -12.96 -7.97
CA ASP A 97 12.91 -13.26 -9.25
C ASP A 97 12.31 -14.52 -9.90
N ALA A 98 12.15 -15.61 -9.14
CA ALA A 98 11.56 -16.87 -9.63
C ALA A 98 10.09 -16.73 -10.05
N LEU A 99 9.39 -15.73 -9.50
CA LEU A 99 8.01 -15.38 -9.83
C LEU A 99 7.90 -14.22 -10.83
N GLU A 100 9.03 -13.77 -11.40
CA GLU A 100 9.12 -12.64 -12.33
C GLU A 100 8.50 -11.34 -11.78
N ARG A 101 8.57 -11.14 -10.46
CA ARG A 101 8.03 -9.95 -9.80
C ARG A 101 9.03 -8.80 -9.86
N PRO A 102 8.59 -7.59 -10.21
CA PRO A 102 9.49 -6.45 -10.32
C PRO A 102 9.94 -5.94 -8.94
N HIS A 103 11.18 -5.46 -8.89
CA HIS A 103 11.75 -4.72 -7.76
C HIS A 103 11.78 -3.21 -8.05
N VAL A 104 11.86 -2.40 -7.01
CA VAL A 104 12.12 -0.97 -7.15
C VAL A 104 13.62 -0.74 -7.14
N ALA A 105 14.18 -0.34 -8.28
CA ALA A 105 15.59 -0.01 -8.42
C ALA A 105 15.93 1.38 -7.84
N ALA A 106 17.22 1.67 -7.70
CA ALA A 106 17.71 3.03 -7.44
C ALA A 106 17.19 4.01 -8.50
N SER A 107 16.67 5.16 -8.06
CA SER A 107 16.00 6.15 -8.92
C SER A 107 14.70 5.66 -9.60
N GLY A 108 14.19 4.47 -9.24
CA GLY A 108 12.86 4.00 -9.64
C GLY A 108 11.73 4.70 -8.87
N LYS A 109 10.48 4.29 -9.11
CA LYS A 109 9.31 4.78 -8.37
C LYS A 109 8.85 3.76 -7.33
N MET A 110 8.81 4.14 -6.06
CA MET A 110 8.21 3.34 -4.97
C MET A 110 6.81 3.81 -4.64
N ALA A 111 5.93 2.88 -4.30
CA ALA A 111 4.59 3.20 -3.83
C ALA A 111 4.56 3.26 -2.29
N VAL A 112 3.97 4.29 -1.72
CA VAL A 112 3.92 4.52 -0.27
C VAL A 112 2.48 4.79 0.14
N ILE A 113 2.02 4.14 1.22
CA ILE A 113 0.78 4.55 1.88
C ILE A 113 1.11 5.76 2.73
N ASP A 114 0.63 6.92 2.30
CA ASP A 114 0.81 8.20 2.97
C ASP A 114 -0.19 8.34 4.14
N ASP A 115 0.02 7.52 5.17
CA ASP A 115 -0.84 7.43 6.35
C ASP A 115 -0.94 8.75 7.13
N LYS A 116 0.11 9.57 7.07
CA LYS A 116 0.21 10.86 7.74
C LYS A 116 -0.04 12.06 6.82
N ALA A 117 -0.41 11.85 5.55
CA ALA A 117 -0.59 12.91 4.57
C ALA A 117 0.66 13.81 4.42
N ARG A 118 1.86 13.24 4.55
CA ARG A 118 3.15 13.94 4.42
C ARG A 118 3.39 14.44 2.99
N HIS A 119 2.80 13.79 1.99
CA HIS A 119 3.03 14.07 0.58
C HIS A 119 1.76 14.56 -0.12
N LYS A 120 0.59 13.99 0.22
CA LYS A 120 -0.71 14.39 -0.36
C LYS A 120 -1.79 14.43 0.73
N PRO A 121 -2.77 15.35 0.62
CA PRO A 121 -3.88 15.39 1.57
C PRO A 121 -4.71 14.11 1.51
N TRP A 122 -5.33 13.74 2.64
CA TRP A 122 -6.35 12.69 2.63
C TRP A 122 -7.52 13.06 1.72
N LEU A 123 -7.93 12.10 0.90
CA LEU A 123 -9.08 12.23 0.01
C LEU A 123 -10.24 11.39 0.54
N TRP A 124 -11.44 11.80 0.13
CA TRP A 124 -12.64 11.00 0.28
C TRP A 124 -12.77 10.07 -0.92
N LYS A 125 -12.78 8.77 -0.64
CA LYS A 125 -12.93 7.69 -1.61
C LYS A 125 -14.39 7.29 -1.67
N VAL A 126 -14.97 7.22 -2.86
CA VAL A 126 -16.34 6.77 -3.09
C VAL A 126 -16.29 5.36 -3.63
N TYR A 127 -17.06 4.48 -3.01
CA TYR A 127 -17.18 3.07 -3.35
C TYR A 127 -18.61 2.73 -3.74
N GLN A 128 -18.76 1.85 -4.71
CA GLN A 128 -20.05 1.30 -5.14
C GLN A 128 -20.00 -0.22 -5.03
N LEU A 129 -21.09 -0.81 -4.54
CA LEU A 129 -21.27 -2.25 -4.51
C LEU A 129 -21.49 -2.75 -5.95
N GLN A 130 -20.60 -3.61 -6.41
CA GLN A 130 -20.65 -4.21 -7.74
C GLN A 130 -20.49 -5.72 -7.61
N ALA A 131 -21.23 -6.47 -8.42
CA ALA A 131 -21.01 -7.90 -8.59
C ALA A 131 -19.74 -8.11 -9.42
N GLY A 132 -18.86 -8.99 -8.95
CA GLY A 132 -17.67 -9.41 -9.66
C GLY A 132 -17.49 -10.92 -9.57
N GLN A 133 -16.70 -11.47 -10.50
CA GLN A 133 -16.28 -12.86 -10.44
C GLN A 133 -14.97 -12.95 -9.66
N GLU A 134 -14.91 -13.87 -8.71
CA GLU A 134 -13.72 -14.19 -7.94
C GLU A 134 -13.44 -15.69 -8.03
N PHE A 135 -12.19 -16.05 -8.31
CA PHE A 135 -11.77 -17.44 -8.32
C PHE A 135 -11.49 -17.91 -6.91
N ASN A 136 -12.20 -18.93 -6.44
CA ASN A 136 -11.97 -19.53 -5.15
C ASN A 136 -10.82 -20.53 -5.24
N HIS A 137 -9.63 -20.13 -4.80
CA HIS A 137 -8.43 -21.00 -4.81
C HIS A 137 -8.55 -22.29 -3.99
N ARG A 138 -9.56 -22.41 -3.11
CA ARG A 138 -9.80 -23.61 -2.32
C ARG A 138 -10.73 -24.62 -3.02
N THR A 139 -11.72 -24.15 -3.76
CA THR A 139 -12.71 -25.02 -4.44
C THR A 139 -12.46 -25.14 -5.93
N GLY A 140 -11.64 -24.26 -6.52
CA GLY A 140 -11.37 -24.22 -7.96
C GLY A 140 -12.50 -23.60 -8.79
N GLU A 141 -13.50 -23.00 -8.15
CA GLU A 141 -14.70 -22.47 -8.81
C GLU A 141 -14.68 -20.94 -8.91
N VAL A 142 -15.27 -20.42 -9.99
CA VAL A 142 -15.56 -18.99 -10.12
C VAL A 142 -16.87 -18.69 -9.39
N GLN A 143 -16.80 -17.85 -8.37
CA GLN A 143 -17.96 -17.41 -7.59
C GLN A 143 -18.29 -15.96 -7.92
N THR A 144 -19.58 -15.64 -8.03
CA THR A 144 -20.01 -14.24 -8.08
C THR A 144 -20.08 -13.72 -6.66
N ARG A 145 -19.36 -12.64 -6.37
CA ARG A 145 -19.41 -11.95 -5.08
C ARG A 145 -19.59 -10.46 -5.29
N GLU A 146 -20.39 -9.86 -4.43
CA GLU A 146 -20.51 -8.41 -4.38
C GLU A 146 -19.39 -7.82 -3.53
N ARG A 147 -18.73 -6.80 -4.06
CA ARG A 147 -17.70 -6.06 -3.33
C ARG A 147 -17.83 -4.57 -3.58
N PHE A 148 -17.40 -3.79 -2.60
CA PHE A 148 -17.27 -2.35 -2.75
C PHE A 148 -16.05 -2.04 -3.61
N VAL A 149 -16.28 -1.56 -4.82
CA VAL A 149 -15.23 -1.13 -5.74
C VAL A 149 -15.10 0.38 -5.62
N LYS A 150 -13.87 0.88 -5.48
CA LYS A 150 -13.59 2.32 -5.48
C LYS A 150 -13.87 2.88 -6.87
N VAL A 151 -14.81 3.81 -6.98
CA VAL A 151 -15.22 4.42 -8.27
C VAL A 151 -14.76 5.87 -8.40
N LYS A 152 -14.44 6.55 -7.29
CA LYS A 152 -13.95 7.94 -7.33
C LYS A 152 -13.09 8.30 -6.11
N GLU A 153 -12.25 9.31 -6.27
CA GLU A 153 -11.55 10.01 -5.19
C GLU A 153 -11.73 11.52 -5.34
N LEU A 154 -12.06 12.21 -4.24
CA LEU A 154 -12.45 13.61 -4.23
C LEU A 154 -11.84 14.35 -3.04
N GLN A 155 -11.44 15.61 -3.27
CA GLN A 155 -11.08 16.53 -2.19
C GLN A 155 -12.34 17.16 -1.60
N GLY A 156 -12.46 17.08 -0.27
CA GLY A 156 -13.59 17.66 0.48
C GLY A 156 -14.79 16.72 0.62
N LEU A 157 -15.40 16.73 1.81
CA LEU A 157 -16.52 15.86 2.16
C LEU A 157 -17.75 16.14 1.30
N GLU A 158 -18.14 17.41 1.15
CA GLU A 158 -19.36 17.79 0.43
C GLU A 158 -19.38 17.29 -1.02
N LYS A 159 -18.25 17.41 -1.74
CA LYS A 159 -18.13 16.89 -3.11
C LYS A 159 -18.27 15.37 -3.15
N ALA A 160 -17.70 14.68 -2.17
CA ALA A 160 -17.81 13.23 -2.07
C ALA A 160 -19.24 12.78 -1.76
N LEU A 161 -19.93 13.46 -0.84
CA LEU A 161 -21.34 13.21 -0.54
C LEU A 161 -22.23 13.50 -1.74
N GLU A 162 -22.02 14.60 -2.46
CA GLU A 162 -22.80 14.92 -3.66
C GLU A 162 -22.68 13.80 -4.70
N HIS A 163 -21.46 13.34 -4.97
CA HIS A 163 -21.21 12.25 -5.92
C HIS A 163 -21.80 10.92 -5.44
N ALA A 164 -21.66 10.59 -4.16
CA ALA A 164 -22.22 9.37 -3.59
C ALA A 164 -23.75 9.37 -3.60
N ARG A 165 -24.39 10.52 -3.33
CA ARG A 165 -25.85 10.68 -3.41
C ARG A 165 -26.38 10.48 -4.83
N LYS A 166 -25.63 10.91 -5.86
CA LYS A 166 -25.95 10.66 -7.27
C LYS A 166 -25.90 9.16 -7.57
N LEU A 167 -24.80 8.49 -7.23
CA LEU A 167 -24.66 7.03 -7.40
C LEU A 167 -25.73 6.23 -6.65
N ALA A 168 -26.11 6.65 -5.44
CA ALA A 168 -27.11 5.96 -4.64
C ALA A 168 -28.55 6.13 -5.16
N LYS A 169 -28.81 7.15 -5.98
CA LYS A 169 -30.10 7.35 -6.66
C LYS A 169 -30.24 6.52 -7.93
N GLY A 170 -29.15 5.95 -8.43
CA GLY A 170 -29.14 5.19 -9.69
C GLY A 170 -29.18 6.10 -10.91
N ASP A 171 -28.24 7.05 -10.99
CA ASP A 171 -27.85 7.64 -12.28
C ASP A 171 -27.46 6.54 -13.29
#